data_AF-A0AAV1AZG1-F1
#
_entry.id   AF-A0AAV1AZG1-F1
#
_cell.length_a   1.000
_cell.length_b   1.000
_cell.length_c   1.000
_cell.angle_alpha   90.00
_cell.angle_beta   90.00
_cell.angle_gamma   90.00
#
_symmetry.space_group_name_H-M   'P 1'
#
loop_
_entity.id
_entity.type
_entity.pdbx_description
1 polymer ?
#
loop_
_entity_poly.entity_id
_entity_poly.type
_entity_poly.pdbx_seq_one_letter_code
_entity_poly.pdbx_strand_id
1 'polypeptide(L)'
;MNIDDAVVCSVCDTEQPVAQVCTNCGIRMGEYFCDICRFFDDDVMIYNGKQQFHCDDCGICRVGGSENYFHCKKCGSCYSIALRDNHLCVENSMRHHCPICYEYLFDSLKDTHVMKCGHTMHGECFQEMLKRDKFCCPICSKSVMDMSLTWKRIDEEIEATTMPEDYRVLLPTDVKN
;
A
#
# COMPACT_ATOMS: atom_id res chain seq x y z
N MET A 1 32.07 21.15 -2.20
CA MET A 1 30.91 21.03 -3.10
C MET A 1 30.39 19.63 -2.91
N ASN A 2 29.12 19.46 -2.55
CA ASN A 2 28.54 18.15 -2.32
C ASN A 2 28.42 17.44 -3.69
N ILE A 3 28.81 16.16 -3.72
CA ILE A 3 28.81 15.34 -4.95
C ILE A 3 27.40 15.11 -5.50
N ASP A 4 26.36 15.35 -4.69
CA ASP A 4 24.97 15.07 -5.05
C ASP A 4 24.35 16.08 -6.03
N ASP A 5 25.00 17.23 -6.27
CA ASP A 5 24.43 18.36 -7.05
C ASP A 5 24.82 18.35 -8.54
N ALA A 6 25.53 17.31 -9.00
CA ALA A 6 26.00 17.19 -10.37
C ALA A 6 25.45 15.93 -11.07
N VAL A 7 25.25 16.03 -12.38
CA VAL A 7 24.86 14.92 -13.26
C VAL A 7 25.77 14.89 -14.48
N VAL A 8 26.06 13.70 -14.99
CA VAL A 8 26.86 13.50 -16.20
C VAL A 8 25.95 13.06 -17.34
N CYS A 9 26.06 13.75 -18.48
CA CYS A 9 25.32 13.39 -19.68
C CYS A 9 25.89 12.09 -20.29
N SER A 10 25.10 11.03 -20.37
CA SER A 10 25.51 9.75 -20.99
C SER A 10 25.78 9.81 -22.50
N VAL A 11 25.46 10.92 -23.17
CA VAL A 11 25.61 11.10 -24.64
C VAL A 11 26.90 11.86 -24.98
N CYS A 12 27.28 12.85 -24.18
CA CYS A 12 28.41 13.74 -24.48
C CYS A 12 29.40 13.92 -23.32
N ASP A 13 29.24 13.12 -22.26
CA ASP A 13 30.10 13.05 -21.06
C ASP A 13 30.30 14.40 -20.34
N THR A 14 29.42 15.37 -20.59
CA THR A 14 29.47 16.66 -19.91
C THR A 14 28.94 16.54 -18.50
N GLU A 15 29.76 16.90 -17.52
CA GLU A 15 29.37 17.12 -16.14
C GLU A 15 28.73 18.51 -15.99
N GLN A 16 27.57 18.57 -15.36
CA GLN A 16 26.78 19.80 -15.22
C GLN A 16 25.93 19.75 -13.94
N PRO A 17 25.38 20.89 -13.48
CA PRO A 17 24.35 20.88 -12.44
C PRO A 17 23.16 20.02 -12.86
N VAL A 18 22.49 19.40 -11.87
CA VAL A 18 21.29 18.59 -12.11
C VAL A 18 20.25 19.41 -12.87
N ALA A 19 19.88 18.94 -14.06
CA ALA A 19 18.88 19.53 -14.92
C ALA A 19 18.35 18.49 -15.90
N GLN A 20 17.12 18.67 -16.37
CA GLN A 20 16.52 17.75 -17.36
C GLN A 20 17.23 17.77 -18.71
N VAL A 21 17.83 18.91 -19.09
CA VAL A 21 18.43 19.12 -20.41
C VAL A 21 19.93 19.30 -20.28
N CYS A 22 20.69 18.65 -21.16
CA CYS A 22 22.13 18.81 -21.20
C CYS A 22 22.52 20.23 -21.66
N THR A 23 23.41 20.89 -20.91
CA THR A 23 23.88 22.24 -21.24
C THR A 23 24.81 22.29 -22.44
N ASN A 24 25.43 21.17 -22.81
CA ASN A 24 26.36 21.08 -23.94
C ASN A 24 25.68 20.56 -25.22
N CYS A 25 25.08 19.37 -25.19
CA CYS A 25 24.49 18.77 -26.40
C CYS A 25 22.98 19.01 -26.55
N GLY A 26 22.30 19.59 -25.55
CA GLY A 26 20.87 19.91 -25.62
C GLY A 26 19.92 18.71 -25.53
N ILE A 27 20.43 17.49 -25.29
CA ILE A 27 19.57 16.30 -25.14
C ILE A 27 18.75 16.38 -23.84
N ARG A 28 17.52 15.87 -23.88
CA ARG A 28 16.75 15.57 -22.67
C ARG A 28 17.28 14.27 -22.06
N MET A 29 17.68 14.31 -20.79
CA MET A 29 18.20 13.16 -20.03
C MET A 29 17.10 12.32 -19.37
N GLY A 30 15.84 12.74 -19.51
CA GLY A 30 14.66 12.16 -18.87
C GLY A 30 13.42 12.73 -19.52
N GLU A 31 12.50 11.89 -20.02
CA GLU A 31 11.17 12.37 -20.43
C GLU A 31 10.40 12.91 -19.22
N TYR A 32 10.44 12.18 -18.10
CA TYR A 32 10.07 12.68 -16.79
C TYR A 32 11.33 13.07 -16.00
N PHE A 33 11.28 14.25 -15.38
CA PHE A 33 12.31 14.73 -14.47
C PHE A 33 11.65 15.33 -13.22
N CYS A 34 12.11 14.90 -12.05
CA CYS A 34 11.76 15.50 -10.77
C CYS A 34 12.99 16.16 -10.16
N ASP A 35 12.97 17.48 -10.06
CA ASP A 35 14.07 18.27 -9.46
C ASP A 35 14.24 17.99 -7.96
N ILE A 36 13.11 17.80 -7.26
CA ILE A 36 13.09 17.53 -5.81
C ILE A 36 13.74 16.18 -5.49
N CYS A 37 13.38 15.13 -6.24
CA CYS A 37 13.94 13.79 -6.04
C CYS A 37 15.21 13.52 -6.86
N ARG A 38 15.63 14.46 -7.73
CA ARG A 38 16.71 14.30 -8.71
C ARG A 38 16.56 13.03 -9.55
N PHE A 39 15.31 12.72 -9.91
CA PHE A 39 14.94 11.48 -10.57
C PHE A 39 14.65 11.70 -12.05
N PHE A 40 15.20 10.82 -12.89
CA PHE A 40 15.05 10.82 -14.34
C PHE A 40 14.40 9.50 -14.76
N ASP A 41 13.35 9.55 -15.59
CA ASP A 41 12.67 8.37 -16.12
C ASP A 41 12.28 8.60 -17.59
N ASP A 42 12.82 7.78 -18.48
CA ASP A 42 12.54 7.81 -19.92
C ASP A 42 11.33 6.94 -20.30
N ASP A 43 10.92 6.01 -19.42
CA ASP A 43 9.88 5.03 -19.69
C ASP A 43 8.48 5.58 -19.41
N VAL A 44 8.14 6.73 -19.99
CA VAL A 44 6.83 7.39 -19.79
C VAL A 44 5.68 6.73 -20.55
N MET A 45 5.96 5.88 -21.55
CA MET A 45 4.97 5.33 -22.49
C MET A 45 4.49 3.90 -22.21
N ILE A 46 4.94 3.25 -21.14
CA ILE A 46 4.56 1.87 -20.82
C ILE A 46 3.15 1.86 -20.17
N TYR A 47 2.21 1.06 -20.74
CA TYR A 47 0.81 0.85 -20.31
C TYR A 47 0.04 2.12 -19.86
N ASN A 48 -0.78 2.71 -20.73
CA ASN A 48 -1.60 3.93 -20.49
C ASN A 48 -0.83 5.19 -20.04
N GLY A 49 0.50 5.15 -20.14
CA GLY A 49 1.42 6.16 -19.61
C GLY A 49 1.65 5.95 -18.11
N LYS A 50 2.92 5.91 -17.68
CA LYS A 50 3.26 5.78 -16.24
C LYS A 50 2.70 6.94 -15.41
N GLN A 51 2.50 8.12 -16.02
CA GLN A 51 1.92 9.32 -15.40
C GLN A 51 2.57 9.63 -14.03
N GLN A 52 3.89 9.75 -14.04
CA GLN A 52 4.68 9.99 -12.85
C GLN A 52 4.39 11.38 -12.28
N PHE A 53 4.30 11.48 -10.96
CA PHE A 53 4.11 12.76 -10.27
C PHE A 53 4.83 12.77 -8.92
N HIS A 54 5.28 13.95 -8.49
CA HIS A 54 5.83 14.12 -7.16
C HIS A 54 4.72 14.44 -6.16
N CYS A 55 4.77 13.84 -4.97
CA CYS A 55 3.92 14.24 -3.86
C CYS A 55 4.76 14.95 -2.80
N ASP A 56 4.56 16.25 -2.63
CA ASP A 56 5.33 17.09 -1.70
C ASP A 56 5.21 16.61 -0.24
N ASP A 57 4.02 16.19 0.17
CA ASP A 57 3.77 15.70 1.54
C ASP A 57 4.49 14.36 1.82
N CYS A 58 4.68 13.52 0.79
CA CYS A 58 5.41 12.25 0.92
C CYS A 58 6.92 12.40 0.67
N GLY A 59 7.34 13.41 -0.10
CA GLY A 59 8.72 13.61 -0.52
C GLY A 59 9.23 12.60 -1.56
N ILE A 60 8.34 11.87 -2.24
CA ILE A 60 8.71 10.85 -3.24
C ILE A 60 7.83 10.92 -4.49
N CYS A 61 8.38 10.50 -5.62
CA CYS A 61 7.66 10.32 -6.86
C CYS A 61 6.78 9.06 -6.81
N ARG A 62 5.56 9.17 -7.34
CA ARG A 62 4.57 8.10 -7.50
C ARG A 62 4.18 7.98 -8.98
N VAL A 63 3.47 6.92 -9.33
CA VAL A 63 3.00 6.63 -10.69
C VAL A 63 1.48 6.47 -10.71
N GLY A 64 0.86 6.68 -11.88
CA GLY A 64 -0.58 6.52 -12.11
C GLY A 64 -1.40 7.81 -12.09
N GLY A 65 -0.77 8.98 -12.21
CA GLY A 65 -1.43 10.27 -12.40
C GLY A 65 -1.82 10.96 -11.11
N SER A 66 -1.35 12.19 -10.92
CA SER A 66 -1.64 12.98 -9.71
C SER A 66 -3.14 13.15 -9.44
N GLU A 67 -3.94 13.15 -10.50
CA GLU A 67 -5.39 13.29 -10.50
C GLU A 67 -6.14 12.03 -10.06
N ASN A 68 -5.47 10.88 -9.95
CA ASN A 68 -6.05 9.63 -9.48
C ASN A 68 -5.73 9.36 -8.00
N TYR A 69 -4.89 10.20 -7.39
CA TYR A 69 -4.42 10.04 -6.02
C TYR A 69 -4.73 11.25 -5.15
N PHE A 70 -4.75 11.04 -3.84
CA PHE A 70 -4.76 12.12 -2.86
C PHE A 70 -3.87 11.75 -1.68
N HIS A 71 -3.24 12.74 -1.05
CA HIS A 71 -2.50 12.53 0.19
C HIS A 71 -3.44 12.63 1.39
N CYS A 72 -3.53 11.56 2.19
CA CYS A 72 -4.25 11.59 3.46
C CYS A 72 -3.29 12.00 4.58
N LYS A 73 -3.43 13.23 5.10
CA LYS A 73 -2.55 13.78 6.15
C LYS A 73 -2.56 12.96 7.44
N LYS A 74 -3.70 12.35 7.78
CA LYS A 74 -3.84 11.53 8.98
C LYS A 74 -3.08 10.21 8.87
N CYS A 75 -3.16 9.56 7.70
CA CYS A 75 -2.41 8.32 7.44
C CYS A 75 -0.94 8.60 7.09
N GLY A 76 -0.65 9.81 6.60
CA GLY A 76 0.67 10.22 6.12
C GLY A 76 1.05 9.51 4.81
N SER A 77 0.08 9.29 3.91
CA SER A 77 0.30 8.47 2.70
C SER A 77 -0.65 8.83 1.55
N CYS A 78 -0.20 8.57 0.33
CA CYS A 78 -1.00 8.72 -0.89
C CYS A 78 -1.88 7.48 -1.13
N TYR A 79 -3.16 7.70 -1.38
CA TYR A 79 -4.11 6.66 -1.78
C TYR A 79 -4.82 7.04 -3.08
N SER A 80 -5.35 6.03 -3.77
CA SER A 80 -6.30 6.23 -4.85
C SER A 80 -7.51 7.05 -4.35
N ILE A 81 -8.04 7.94 -5.20
CA ILE A 81 -9.25 8.71 -4.91
C ILE A 81 -10.46 7.83 -4.55
N ALA A 82 -10.50 6.58 -4.99
CA ALA A 82 -11.54 5.63 -4.59
C ALA A 82 -11.58 5.38 -3.06
N LEU A 83 -10.47 5.62 -2.35
CA LEU A 83 -10.40 5.50 -0.88
C LEU A 83 -10.70 6.82 -0.16
N ARG A 84 -10.98 7.91 -0.88
CA ARG A 84 -11.30 9.20 -0.27
C ARG A 84 -12.55 9.05 0.59
N ASP A 85 -12.44 9.43 1.87
CA ASP A 85 -13.49 9.39 2.89
C ASP A 85 -14.10 7.99 3.21
N ASN A 86 -13.54 6.92 2.66
CA ASN A 86 -14.06 5.55 2.82
C ASN A 86 -13.09 4.61 3.55
N HIS A 87 -11.85 5.02 3.81
CA HIS A 87 -10.88 4.20 4.52
C HIS A 87 -10.85 4.51 6.02
N LEU A 88 -10.62 3.47 6.83
CA LEU A 88 -10.36 3.65 8.26
C LEU A 88 -8.98 4.28 8.45
N CYS A 89 -8.94 5.58 8.73
CA CYS A 89 -7.69 6.30 8.95
C CYS A 89 -7.02 5.88 10.26
N VAL A 90 -5.96 5.07 10.14
CA VAL A 90 -5.02 4.77 11.23
C VAL A 90 -3.77 5.61 11.02
N GLU A 91 -3.28 6.26 12.07
CA GLU A 91 -2.08 7.09 11.98
C GLU A 91 -0.88 6.27 11.56
N ASN A 92 -0.08 6.82 10.65
CA ASN A 92 1.15 6.22 10.15
C ASN A 92 0.97 4.77 9.63
N SER A 93 -0.19 4.49 9.05
CA SER A 93 -0.57 3.15 8.61
C SER A 93 0.32 2.55 7.54
N MET A 94 1.25 3.29 6.93
CA MET A 94 2.24 2.77 5.98
C MET A 94 3.69 2.89 6.47
N ARG A 95 3.93 3.47 7.66
CA ARG A 95 5.27 3.62 8.23
C ARG A 95 5.67 2.40 9.06
N HIS A 96 5.46 1.21 8.49
CA HIS A 96 5.84 -0.07 9.08
C HIS A 96 6.21 -1.08 7.99
N HIS A 97 6.79 -2.20 8.40
CA HIS A 97 7.19 -3.28 7.51
C HIS A 97 6.00 -4.18 7.18
N CYS A 98 5.90 -4.64 5.94
CA CYS A 98 4.91 -5.63 5.56
C CYS A 98 5.07 -6.88 6.46
N PRO A 99 4.00 -7.38 7.11
CA PRO A 99 4.10 -8.50 8.05
C PRO A 99 4.41 -9.85 7.37
N ILE A 100 4.47 -9.89 6.03
CA ILE A 100 4.72 -11.10 5.24
C ILE A 100 6.13 -11.08 4.64
N CYS A 101 6.49 -10.05 3.86
CA CYS A 101 7.82 -9.97 3.23
C CYS A 101 8.84 -9.13 4.02
N TYR A 102 8.40 -8.44 5.08
CA TYR A 102 9.24 -7.58 5.93
C TYR A 102 9.91 -6.39 5.22
N GLU A 103 9.54 -6.11 3.97
CA GLU A 103 9.92 -4.89 3.28
C GLU A 103 9.13 -3.68 3.83
N TYR A 104 9.79 -2.53 3.85
CA TYR A 104 9.18 -1.30 4.33
C TYR A 104 8.15 -0.76 3.33
N LEU A 105 6.92 -0.50 3.79
CA LEU A 105 5.78 -0.22 2.91
C LEU A 105 5.84 1.17 2.25
N PHE A 106 6.41 2.17 2.93
CA PHE A 106 6.39 3.54 2.42
C PHE A 106 7.30 3.74 1.21
N ASP A 107 8.50 3.13 1.23
CA ASP A 107 9.54 3.25 0.20
C ASP A 107 9.38 2.20 -0.92
N SER A 108 8.53 1.20 -0.72
CA SER A 108 8.27 0.15 -1.70
C SER A 108 7.50 0.69 -2.90
N LEU A 109 7.89 0.22 -4.09
CA LEU A 109 7.17 0.46 -5.35
C LEU A 109 5.97 -0.48 -5.53
N LYS A 110 5.81 -1.47 -4.65
CA LYS A 110 4.72 -2.45 -4.74
C LYS A 110 3.41 -1.83 -4.27
N ASP A 111 2.33 -2.18 -4.96
CA ASP A 111 0.98 -1.79 -4.54
C ASP A 111 0.70 -2.23 -3.11
N THR A 112 -0.03 -1.39 -2.38
CA THR A 112 -0.44 -1.68 -1.00
C THR A 112 -1.94 -1.85 -0.90
N HIS A 113 -2.36 -2.72 0.02
CA HIS A 113 -3.75 -2.99 0.33
C HIS A 113 -4.06 -2.52 1.75
N VAL A 114 -5.06 -1.65 1.88
CA VAL A 114 -5.58 -1.17 3.16
C VAL A 114 -6.71 -2.10 3.59
N MET A 115 -6.49 -2.88 4.65
CA MET A 115 -7.52 -3.77 5.20
C MET A 115 -8.60 -2.97 5.93
N LYS A 116 -9.80 -3.57 6.10
CA LYS A 116 -10.92 -2.95 6.85
C LYS A 116 -10.57 -2.56 8.29
N CYS A 117 -9.61 -3.27 8.90
CA CYS A 117 -9.11 -2.95 10.23
C CYS A 117 -8.16 -1.74 10.26
N GLY A 118 -7.83 -1.14 9.11
CA GLY A 118 -6.97 0.04 8.96
C GLY A 118 -5.47 -0.27 8.80
N HIS A 119 -5.05 -1.51 9.04
CA HIS A 119 -3.67 -1.92 8.78
C HIS A 119 -3.42 -2.12 7.29
N THR A 120 -2.17 -1.90 6.87
CA THR A 120 -1.76 -2.03 5.47
C THR A 120 -0.69 -3.10 5.29
N MET A 121 -0.64 -3.67 4.09
CA MET A 121 0.40 -4.61 3.62
C MET A 121 0.50 -4.53 2.09
N HIS A 122 1.53 -5.13 1.48
CA HIS A 122 1.57 -5.24 0.02
C HIS A 122 0.37 -6.02 -0.53
N GLY A 123 -0.16 -5.57 -1.67
CA GLY A 123 -1.29 -6.21 -2.35
C GLY A 123 -0.99 -7.65 -2.74
N GLU A 124 0.21 -7.92 -3.26
CA GLU A 124 0.66 -9.28 -3.57
C GLU A 124 0.69 -10.17 -2.32
N CYS A 125 1.27 -9.66 -1.23
CA CYS A 125 1.30 -10.38 0.05
C CYS A 125 -0.11 -10.63 0.59
N PHE A 126 -1.03 -9.69 0.42
CA PHE A 126 -2.43 -9.86 0.78
C PHE A 126 -3.10 -10.97 -0.06
N GLN A 127 -2.88 -11.01 -1.36
CA GLN A 127 -3.41 -12.08 -2.22
C GLN A 127 -2.84 -13.45 -1.86
N GLU A 128 -1.53 -13.55 -1.59
CA GLU A 128 -0.90 -14.79 -1.14
C GLU A 128 -1.43 -15.26 0.21
N MET A 129 -1.73 -14.32 1.12
CA MET A 129 -2.37 -14.63 2.40
C MET A 129 -3.77 -15.22 2.19
N LEU A 130 -4.58 -14.64 1.29
CA LEU A 130 -5.91 -15.15 0.95
C LEU A 130 -5.86 -16.54 0.30
N LYS A 131 -4.88 -16.80 -0.59
CA LYS A 131 -4.70 -18.12 -1.22
C LYS A 131 -4.35 -19.25 -0.24
N ARG A 132 -3.86 -18.90 0.97
CA ARG A 132 -3.53 -19.85 2.04
C ARG A 132 -4.63 -19.96 3.10
N ASP A 133 -5.84 -19.51 2.77
CA ASP A 133 -7.01 -19.50 3.66
C ASP A 133 -6.77 -18.75 4.99
N LYS A 134 -5.92 -17.71 4.96
CA LYS A 134 -5.68 -16.84 6.12
C LYS A 134 -6.50 -15.55 5.97
N PHE A 135 -7.64 -15.52 6.64
CA PHE A 135 -8.60 -14.40 6.56
C PHE A 135 -8.52 -13.41 7.73
N CYS A 136 -7.46 -13.50 8.55
CA CYS A 136 -7.25 -12.62 9.70
C CYS A 136 -6.04 -11.73 9.46
N CYS A 137 -6.16 -10.45 9.83
CA CYS A 137 -5.06 -9.51 9.81
C CYS A 137 -3.92 -10.03 10.71
N PRO A 138 -2.68 -10.16 10.22
CA PRO A 138 -1.57 -10.66 11.04
C PRO A 138 -1.14 -9.69 12.15
N ILE A 139 -1.61 -8.45 12.12
CA ILE A 139 -1.25 -7.40 13.10
C ILE A 139 -2.24 -7.34 14.26
N CYS A 140 -3.54 -7.54 14.01
CA CYS A 140 -4.58 -7.39 15.04
C CYS A 140 -5.63 -8.51 15.07
N SER A 141 -5.44 -9.56 14.28
CA SER A 141 -6.30 -10.75 14.21
C SER A 141 -7.77 -10.51 13.80
N LYS A 142 -8.15 -9.28 13.42
CA LYS A 142 -9.47 -8.96 12.88
C LYS A 142 -9.66 -9.57 11.48
N SER A 143 -10.88 -9.98 11.15
CA SER A 143 -11.20 -10.51 9.83
C SER A 143 -11.00 -9.44 8.74
N VAL A 144 -10.35 -9.83 7.64
CA VAL A 144 -10.07 -8.92 6.52
C VAL A 144 -11.19 -8.90 5.47
N MET A 145 -12.02 -9.94 5.45
CA MET A 145 -13.15 -10.10 4.54
C MET A 145 -14.45 -10.34 5.29
N ASP A 146 -15.57 -10.18 4.59
CA ASP A 146 -16.87 -10.56 5.15
C ASP A 146 -16.97 -12.08 5.21
N MET A 147 -16.93 -12.61 6.42
CA MET A 147 -17.03 -14.03 6.70
C MET A 147 -18.47 -14.43 7.06
N SER A 148 -19.46 -13.55 6.90
CA SER A 148 -20.85 -13.75 7.35
C SER A 148 -21.45 -15.08 6.92
N LEU A 149 -21.18 -15.52 5.68
CA LEU A 149 -21.63 -16.82 5.17
C LEU A 149 -20.95 -18.00 5.88
N THR A 150 -19.65 -17.88 6.18
CA THR A 150 -18.90 -18.90 6.92
C THR A 150 -19.38 -19.00 8.36
N TRP A 151 -19.62 -17.86 9.03
CA TRP A 151 -20.18 -17.84 10.38
C TRP A 151 -21.57 -18.48 10.41
N LYS A 152 -22.45 -18.15 9.46
CA LYS A 152 -23.77 -18.79 9.35
C LYS A 152 -23.68 -20.31 9.24
N ARG A 153 -22.77 -20.82 8.41
CA ARG A 153 -22.57 -22.27 8.27
C ARG A 153 -22.07 -22.91 9.56
N ILE A 154 -21.17 -22.24 10.28
CA ILE A 154 -20.69 -22.71 11.59
C ILE A 154 -21.84 -22.70 12.61
N ASP A 155 -22.67 -21.66 12.63
CA ASP A 155 -23.84 -21.59 13.52
C ASP A 155 -24.84 -22.73 13.23
N GLU A 156 -25.11 -23.02 11.95
CA GLU A 156 -25.94 -24.17 11.53
C GLU A 156 -25.33 -25.51 11.97
N GLU A 157 -24.01 -25.69 11.84
CA GLU A 157 -23.30 -26.89 12.32
C GLU A 157 -23.35 -27.03 13.85
N ILE A 158 -23.21 -25.92 14.58
CA ILE A 158 -23.33 -25.89 16.04
C ILE A 158 -24.76 -26.26 16.46
N GLU A 159 -25.78 -25.71 15.81
CA GLU A 159 -27.18 -26.03 16.10
C GLU A 159 -27.50 -27.50 15.78
N ALA A 160 -26.91 -28.05 14.70
CA ALA A 160 -27.04 -29.46 14.35
C ALA A 160 -26.27 -30.41 15.29
N THR A 161 -25.28 -29.89 16.02
CA THR A 161 -24.47 -30.68 16.95
C THR A 161 -25.07 -30.60 18.35
N THR A 162 -25.85 -31.61 18.73
CA THR A 162 -26.38 -31.69 20.09
C THR A 162 -25.24 -31.87 21.10
N MET A 163 -25.22 -31.00 22.11
CA MET A 163 -24.27 -31.11 23.22
C MET A 163 -24.41 -32.48 23.91
N PRO A 164 -23.32 -33.26 24.07
CA PRO A 164 -23.40 -34.54 24.75
C PRO A 164 -23.92 -34.39 26.18
N GLU A 165 -24.68 -35.39 26.63
CA GLU A 165 -25.48 -35.33 27.86
C GLU A 165 -24.68 -34.92 29.10
N ASP A 166 -23.43 -35.39 29.21
CA ASP A 166 -22.51 -35.10 30.32
C ASP A 166 -22.14 -33.61 30.47
N TYR A 167 -22.26 -32.83 29.40
CA TYR A 167 -21.93 -31.40 29.38
C TYR A 167 -23.16 -30.48 29.47
N ARG A 168 -24.38 -31.02 29.34
CA ARG A 168 -25.63 -30.23 29.36
C ARG A 168 -25.93 -29.64 30.73
N VAL A 169 -25.47 -30.30 31.79
CA VAL A 169 -25.67 -29.91 33.20
C VAL A 169 -24.73 -28.80 33.69
N LEU A 170 -23.76 -28.38 32.88
CA LEU A 170 -22.79 -27.32 33.24
C LEU A 170 -23.19 -25.92 32.75
N LEU A 171 -24.32 -25.79 32.05
CA LEU A 171 -24.80 -24.48 31.59
C LEU A 171 -25.29 -23.66 32.79
N PRO A 172 -24.71 -22.47 33.05
CA PRO A 172 -25.20 -21.57 34.10
C PRO A 172 -26.66 -21.20 33.82
N THR A 173 -27.52 -21.37 34.82
CA THR A 173 -28.98 -21.13 34.73
C THR A 173 -29.37 -19.65 34.59
N ASP A 174 -28.42 -18.72 34.46
CA ASP A 174 -28.66 -17.28 34.62
C ASP A 174 -28.00 -16.41 33.54
N VAL A 175 -28.15 -16.76 32.26
CA VAL A 175 -28.08 -15.75 31.18
C VAL A 175 -29.49 -15.47 30.70
N LYS A 176 -30.20 -14.62 31.44
CA LYS A 176 -31.43 -13.98 30.96
C LYS A 176 -31.02 -12.87 30.00
N ASN A 177 -31.50 -12.97 28.76
CA ASN A 177 -31.64 -11.83 27.84
C ASN A 177 -32.38 -10.66 28.50
#